data_AF-A0A925TJH8-F1
#
_entry.id   AF-A0A925TJH8-F1
#
_cell.length_a   1.000
_cell.length_b   1.000
_cell.length_c   1.000
_cell.angle_alpha   90.00
_cell.angle_beta   90.00
_cell.angle_gamma   90.00
#
_symmetry.space_group_name_H-M   'P 1'
#
loop_
_entity.id
_entity.type
_entity.pdbx_description
1 polymer ?
#
loop_
_entity_poly.entity_id
_entity_poly.type
_entity_poly.pdbx_seq_one_letter_code
_entity_poly.pdbx_strand_id
1 'polypeptide(L)'
;MKIDTIRCTPAMWLQVQLSIWHGERVEAEMGKVEALPVRERALQLLRLLEKCDGSLSDEAKNILTQLDGRWLSVGDLVVLEKQLTEKGDWLARLAADRFEEMAEEGALREDVRVGAFQIFAKILPSCYDSDLDTRAVGSALLILGGDRGQHLLEAQLDRRSPGFGALLMVLERSKHPTSPAVVERLLREDEEARRGEGRRPSGKTVSLLALLSKTRPEIAEPRLLELLALPDHPATSAAEVLFDLYNLPHPRGSLMDWGDENGLASLSEDEATTYLADRFGYYAAHRLADTMLEEMGGELPRMSKAVKKVKAPVGAQLLDKIIAVLPDGGLPKDKQARLKYLNNEGAELEDTVYRLMEAHEYAGEDFVLLAWRYEVENRNGFRKVPSK
;
A
#
# COMPACT_ATOMS: atom_id res chain seq x y z
N MET A 1 -23.38 29.90 31.34
CA MET A 1 -23.26 29.56 29.91
C MET A 1 -24.68 29.45 29.37
N LYS A 2 -25.14 30.42 28.56
CA LYS A 2 -26.46 30.34 27.91
C LYS A 2 -26.31 29.38 26.75
N ILE A 3 -26.98 28.24 26.80
CA ILE A 3 -27.09 27.35 25.66
C ILE A 3 -28.00 28.08 24.67
N ASP A 4 -27.43 28.52 23.55
CA ASP A 4 -28.20 29.01 22.43
C ASP A 4 -29.12 27.88 21.97
N THR A 5 -30.41 28.01 22.29
CA THR A 5 -31.46 27.21 21.66
C THR A 5 -31.35 27.42 20.16
N ILE A 6 -30.80 26.43 19.45
CA ILE A 6 -30.87 26.34 18.00
C ILE A 6 -32.35 26.50 17.63
N ARG A 7 -32.70 27.63 17.02
CA ARG A 7 -34.03 27.85 16.47
C ARG A 7 -34.14 26.97 15.22
N CYS A 8 -34.53 25.71 15.41
CA CYS A 8 -34.94 24.85 14.31
C CYS A 8 -36.09 25.56 13.59
N THR A 9 -35.90 25.87 12.31
CA THR A 9 -36.98 26.41 11.49
C THR A 9 -38.08 25.35 11.34
N PRO A 10 -39.34 25.73 11.10
CA PRO A 10 -40.41 24.77 10.82
C PRO A 10 -40.06 23.78 9.70
N ALA A 11 -39.25 24.19 8.72
CA ALA A 11 -38.74 23.32 7.67
C ALA A 11 -37.74 22.27 8.19
N MET A 12 -36.84 22.64 9.10
CA MET A 12 -35.92 21.68 9.75
C MET A 12 -36.68 20.71 10.67
N TRP A 13 -37.71 21.17 11.37
CA TRP A 13 -38.59 20.31 12.18
C TRP A 13 -39.36 19.32 11.32
N LEU A 14 -39.89 19.77 10.18
CA LEU A 14 -40.56 18.89 9.22
C LEU A 14 -39.60 17.88 8.63
N GLN A 15 -38.37 18.27 8.30
CA GLN A 15 -37.34 17.38 7.75
C GLN A 15 -36.91 16.32 8.78
N VAL A 16 -36.71 16.71 10.05
CA VAL A 16 -36.41 15.76 11.14
C VAL A 16 -37.58 14.81 11.40
N GLN A 17 -38.83 15.30 11.40
CA GLN A 17 -40.00 14.45 11.57
C GLN A 17 -40.22 13.51 10.39
N LEU A 18 -39.93 13.96 9.16
CA LEU A 18 -39.94 13.10 7.98
C LEU A 18 -38.86 12.03 8.10
N SER A 19 -37.62 12.37 8.48
CA SER A 19 -36.56 11.37 8.69
C SER A 19 -36.92 10.35 9.77
N ILE A 20 -37.47 10.77 10.92
CA ILE A 20 -37.93 9.85 11.98
C ILE A 20 -39.08 8.97 11.48
N TRP A 21 -40.07 9.56 10.79
CA TRP A 21 -41.22 8.83 10.25
C TRP A 21 -40.81 7.84 9.15
N HIS A 22 -39.84 8.18 8.31
CA HIS A 22 -39.27 7.28 7.32
C HIS A 22 -38.47 6.15 7.99
N GLY A 23 -37.68 6.45 9.02
CA GLY A 23 -36.92 5.46 9.81
C GLY A 23 -37.83 4.44 10.51
N GLU A 24 -38.83 4.88 11.26
CA GLU A 24 -39.80 3.99 11.95
C GLU A 24 -40.57 3.10 10.95
N ARG A 25 -40.86 3.65 9.77
CA ARG A 25 -41.57 2.92 8.71
C ARG A 25 -40.68 1.91 8.01
N VAL A 26 -39.38 2.19 7.83
CA VAL A 26 -38.41 1.22 7.33
C VAL A 26 -38.21 0.10 8.35
N GLU A 27 -38.04 0.40 9.65
CA GLU A 27 -37.94 -0.63 10.69
C GLU A 27 -39.17 -1.55 10.76
N ALA A 28 -40.37 -0.98 10.67
CA ALA A 28 -41.61 -1.75 10.65
C ALA A 28 -41.75 -2.63 9.39
N GLU A 29 -41.19 -2.22 8.25
CA GLU A 29 -41.14 -3.04 7.05
C GLU A 29 -40.02 -4.10 7.14
N MET A 30 -38.88 -3.78 7.76
CA MET A 30 -37.77 -4.70 8.01
C MET A 30 -38.19 -5.88 8.88
N GLY A 31 -39.00 -5.65 9.92
CA GLY A 31 -39.57 -6.73 10.73
C GLY A 31 -40.48 -7.68 9.92
N LYS A 32 -41.06 -7.22 8.81
CA LYS A 32 -41.84 -8.07 7.89
C LYS A 32 -40.95 -8.85 6.93
N VAL A 33 -39.77 -8.33 6.59
CA VAL A 33 -38.79 -9.02 5.72
C VAL A 33 -38.29 -10.29 6.38
N GLU A 34 -37.99 -10.28 7.68
CA GLU A 34 -37.51 -11.47 8.39
C GLU A 34 -38.52 -12.63 8.36
N ALA A 35 -39.81 -12.34 8.29
CA ALA A 35 -40.87 -13.35 8.20
C ALA A 35 -41.01 -13.98 6.81
N LEU A 36 -40.37 -13.41 5.77
CA LEU A 36 -40.47 -13.91 4.40
C LEU A 36 -39.56 -15.13 4.16
N PRO A 37 -39.91 -16.01 3.19
CA PRO A 37 -39.00 -17.02 2.67
C PRO A 37 -37.70 -16.38 2.17
N VAL A 38 -36.56 -17.06 2.36
CA VAL A 38 -35.20 -16.58 2.03
C VAL A 38 -35.11 -15.89 0.66
N ARG A 39 -35.74 -16.46 -0.38
CA ARG A 39 -35.72 -15.93 -1.75
C ARG A 39 -36.49 -14.61 -1.91
N GLU A 40 -37.50 -14.38 -1.09
CA GLU A 40 -38.32 -13.16 -1.12
C GLU A 40 -37.71 -12.04 -0.27
N ARG A 41 -36.81 -12.38 0.67
CA ARG A 41 -36.11 -11.40 1.51
C ARG A 41 -35.24 -10.46 0.69
N ALA A 42 -34.38 -10.99 -0.18
CA ALA A 42 -33.49 -10.18 -1.01
C ALA A 42 -34.26 -9.20 -1.90
N LEU A 43 -35.31 -9.67 -2.59
CA LEU A 43 -36.17 -8.83 -3.42
C LEU A 43 -36.89 -7.75 -2.61
N GLN A 44 -37.38 -8.06 -1.42
CA GLN A 44 -38.05 -7.09 -0.57
C GLN A 44 -37.08 -6.04 -0.02
N LEU A 45 -35.86 -6.44 0.36
CA LEU A 45 -34.79 -5.51 0.76
C LEU A 45 -34.40 -4.57 -0.38
N LEU A 46 -34.24 -5.09 -1.60
CA LEU A 46 -33.97 -4.27 -2.78
C LEU A 46 -35.13 -3.30 -3.07
N ARG A 47 -36.39 -3.71 -2.93
CA ARG A 47 -37.55 -2.80 -3.04
C ARG A 47 -37.60 -1.72 -1.96
N LEU A 48 -37.11 -2.02 -0.77
CA LEU A 48 -37.00 -1.02 0.30
C LEU A 48 -35.89 -0.02 -0.02
N LEU A 49 -34.76 -0.49 -0.54
CA LEU A 49 -33.66 0.36 -1.00
C LEU A 49 -34.12 1.31 -2.13
N GLU A 50 -35.00 0.83 -3.00
CA GLU A 50 -35.68 1.60 -4.06
C GLU A 50 -36.46 2.81 -3.51
N LYS A 51 -37.02 2.69 -2.30
CA LYS A 51 -37.82 3.72 -1.63
C LYS A 51 -37.00 4.67 -0.76
N CYS A 52 -35.68 4.51 -0.69
CA CYS A 52 -34.81 5.46 0.02
C CYS A 52 -34.59 6.70 -0.85
N ASP A 53 -34.80 7.90 -0.30
CA ASP A 53 -34.93 9.16 -1.06
C ASP A 53 -33.59 9.78 -1.51
N GLY A 54 -32.53 8.99 -1.68
CA GLY A 54 -31.28 9.45 -2.31
C GLY A 54 -30.33 10.23 -1.39
N SER A 55 -30.61 10.35 -0.09
CA SER A 55 -29.66 10.85 0.90
C SER A 55 -28.86 9.71 1.54
N LEU A 56 -27.65 10.00 2.05
CA LEU A 56 -26.85 9.14 2.93
C LEU A 56 -27.61 8.87 4.25
N SER A 57 -28.66 8.08 4.13
CA SER A 57 -29.62 7.83 5.19
C SER A 57 -29.24 6.51 5.86
N ASP A 58 -29.24 6.48 7.20
CA ASP A 58 -28.89 5.28 7.97
C ASP A 58 -29.82 4.10 7.64
N GLU A 59 -30.99 4.38 7.08
CA GLU A 59 -31.93 3.40 6.55
C GLU A 59 -31.35 2.60 5.36
N ALA A 60 -30.71 3.27 4.40
CA ALA A 60 -30.11 2.57 3.24
C ALA A 60 -28.93 1.68 3.68
N LYS A 61 -28.14 2.15 4.66
CA LYS A 61 -27.08 1.35 5.29
C LYS A 61 -27.66 0.12 5.98
N ASN A 62 -28.67 0.31 6.82
CA ASN A 62 -29.31 -0.78 7.55
C ASN A 62 -29.91 -1.83 6.61
N ILE A 63 -30.52 -1.42 5.50
CA ILE A 63 -31.04 -2.34 4.47
C ILE A 63 -29.90 -3.15 3.82
N LEU A 64 -28.78 -2.50 3.49
CA LEU A 64 -27.61 -3.16 2.91
C LEU A 64 -26.93 -4.13 3.90
N THR A 65 -26.81 -3.77 5.17
CA THR A 65 -26.24 -4.65 6.21
C THR A 65 -27.07 -5.92 6.39
N GLN A 66 -28.38 -5.81 6.20
CA GLN A 66 -29.32 -6.93 6.35
C GLN A 66 -29.42 -7.81 5.10
N LEU A 67 -28.84 -7.39 3.96
CA LEU A 67 -28.64 -8.29 2.84
C LEU A 67 -27.63 -9.37 3.24
N ASP A 68 -27.96 -10.61 2.94
CA ASP A 68 -27.07 -11.77 3.06
C ASP A 68 -26.76 -12.29 1.66
N GLY A 69 -25.47 -12.48 1.37
CA GLY A 69 -24.98 -12.93 0.07
C GLY A 69 -25.57 -14.29 -0.39
N ARG A 70 -26.01 -15.13 0.56
CA ARG A 70 -26.64 -16.43 0.29
C ARG A 70 -28.04 -16.30 -0.30
N TRP A 71 -28.68 -15.14 -0.15
CA TRP A 71 -30.05 -14.91 -0.60
C TRP A 71 -30.09 -14.32 -2.01
N LEU A 72 -28.97 -13.80 -2.50
CA LEU A 72 -28.86 -13.11 -3.78
C LEU A 72 -28.81 -14.08 -4.97
N SER A 73 -29.48 -13.70 -6.05
CA SER A 73 -29.39 -14.29 -7.37
C SER A 73 -28.84 -13.29 -8.39
N VAL A 74 -28.43 -13.78 -9.56
CA VAL A 74 -27.99 -12.92 -10.68
C VAL A 74 -29.08 -11.92 -11.10
N GLY A 75 -30.37 -12.30 -10.99
CA GLY A 75 -31.47 -11.38 -11.29
C GLY A 75 -31.60 -10.24 -10.27
N ASP A 76 -31.29 -10.50 -9.00
CA ASP A 76 -31.33 -9.49 -7.93
C ASP A 76 -30.23 -8.45 -8.11
N LEU A 77 -29.09 -8.88 -8.67
CA LEU A 77 -27.98 -8.00 -9.01
C LEU A 77 -28.37 -7.02 -10.12
N VAL A 78 -29.11 -7.44 -11.15
CA VAL A 78 -29.61 -6.51 -12.19
C VAL A 78 -30.52 -5.44 -11.61
N VAL A 79 -31.35 -5.79 -10.62
CA VAL A 79 -32.19 -4.81 -9.90
C VAL A 79 -31.30 -3.83 -9.13
N LEU A 80 -30.28 -4.34 -8.43
CA LEU A 80 -29.34 -3.50 -7.72
C LEU A 80 -28.56 -2.57 -8.67
N GLU A 81 -28.07 -3.07 -9.82
CA GLU A 81 -27.40 -2.27 -10.85
C GLU A 81 -28.22 -1.05 -11.26
N LYS A 82 -29.50 -1.29 -11.55
CA LYS A 82 -30.44 -0.25 -11.91
C LYS A 82 -30.56 0.79 -10.79
N GLN A 83 -30.69 0.34 -9.54
CA GLN A 83 -30.82 1.24 -8.39
C GLN A 83 -29.55 2.05 -8.14
N LEU A 84 -28.37 1.44 -8.27
CA LEU A 84 -27.09 2.13 -8.11
C LEU A 84 -26.90 3.19 -9.20
N THR A 85 -27.32 2.90 -10.43
CA THR A 85 -27.27 3.84 -11.56
C THR A 85 -28.23 5.01 -11.35
N GLU A 86 -29.42 4.77 -10.79
CA GLU A 86 -30.45 5.81 -10.58
C GLU A 86 -30.20 6.68 -9.34
N LYS A 87 -29.57 6.15 -8.28
CA LYS A 87 -29.43 6.82 -6.98
C LYS A 87 -28.05 7.45 -6.70
N GLY A 88 -27.08 7.25 -7.59
CA GLY A 88 -25.79 7.96 -7.59
C GLY A 88 -24.69 7.33 -6.73
N ASP A 89 -23.51 7.99 -6.72
CA ASP A 89 -22.23 7.41 -6.30
C ASP A 89 -22.16 6.97 -4.82
N TRP A 90 -22.94 7.59 -3.93
CA TRP A 90 -22.90 7.26 -2.50
C TRP A 90 -23.48 5.87 -2.19
N LEU A 91 -24.53 5.46 -2.91
CA LEU A 91 -25.14 4.15 -2.74
C LEU A 91 -24.25 3.04 -3.33
N ALA A 92 -23.57 3.36 -4.44
CA ALA A 92 -22.60 2.46 -5.05
C ALA A 92 -21.44 2.15 -4.10
N ARG A 93 -20.96 3.15 -3.34
CA ARG A 93 -19.93 2.97 -2.31
C ARG A 93 -20.39 2.05 -1.18
N LEU A 94 -21.58 2.30 -0.60
CA LEU A 94 -22.12 1.47 0.48
C LEU A 94 -22.38 0.03 0.04
N ALA A 95 -22.84 -0.17 -1.21
CA ALA A 95 -23.00 -1.50 -1.76
C ALA A 95 -21.64 -2.19 -1.90
N ALA A 96 -20.60 -1.51 -2.40
CA ALA A 96 -19.26 -2.07 -2.59
C ALA A 96 -18.70 -2.64 -1.29
N ASP A 97 -18.75 -1.85 -0.21
CA ASP A 97 -18.27 -2.25 1.11
C ASP A 97 -18.98 -3.53 1.61
N ARG A 98 -20.30 -3.62 1.38
CA ARG A 98 -21.06 -4.80 1.80
C ARG A 98 -20.75 -6.05 0.97
N PHE A 99 -20.57 -5.92 -0.35
CA PHE A 99 -20.21 -7.07 -1.19
C PHE A 99 -18.81 -7.59 -0.90
N GLU A 100 -17.87 -6.70 -0.55
CA GLU A 100 -16.55 -7.07 -0.04
C GLU A 100 -16.67 -7.94 1.21
N GLU A 101 -17.39 -7.46 2.22
CA GLU A 101 -17.61 -8.20 3.46
C GLU A 101 -18.24 -9.59 3.20
N MET A 102 -19.29 -9.66 2.37
CA MET A 102 -19.92 -10.94 1.99
C MET A 102 -18.99 -11.88 1.20
N ALA A 103 -18.06 -11.33 0.42
CA ALA A 103 -17.08 -12.11 -0.32
C ALA A 103 -16.00 -12.68 0.61
N GLU A 104 -15.52 -11.89 1.56
CA GLU A 104 -14.58 -12.32 2.61
C GLU A 104 -15.17 -13.41 3.50
N GLU A 105 -16.47 -13.28 3.84
CA GLU A 105 -17.21 -14.30 4.60
C GLU A 105 -17.50 -15.59 3.79
N GLY A 106 -17.23 -15.58 2.48
CA GLY A 106 -17.57 -16.69 1.58
C GLY A 106 -19.07 -16.91 1.37
N ALA A 107 -19.91 -15.92 1.70
CA ALA A 107 -21.36 -16.00 1.66
C ALA A 107 -21.93 -15.98 0.23
N LEU A 108 -21.19 -15.44 -0.74
CA LEU A 108 -21.65 -15.31 -2.13
C LEU A 108 -21.37 -16.58 -2.95
N ARG A 109 -22.34 -17.00 -3.77
CA ARG A 109 -22.11 -17.98 -4.85
C ARG A 109 -21.26 -17.36 -5.97
N GLU A 110 -20.55 -18.20 -6.72
CA GLU A 110 -19.63 -17.75 -7.78
C GLU A 110 -20.30 -16.92 -8.89
N ASP A 111 -21.51 -17.29 -9.30
CA ASP A 111 -22.30 -16.57 -10.30
C ASP A 111 -22.77 -15.19 -9.81
N VAL A 112 -23.13 -15.10 -8.53
CA VAL A 112 -23.52 -13.84 -7.85
C VAL A 112 -22.29 -12.94 -7.68
N ARG A 113 -21.15 -13.50 -7.31
CA ARG A 113 -19.85 -12.83 -7.25
C ARG A 113 -19.52 -12.10 -8.56
N VAL A 114 -19.65 -12.81 -9.69
CA VAL A 114 -19.39 -12.25 -11.03
C VAL A 114 -20.37 -11.14 -11.38
N GLY A 115 -21.67 -11.33 -11.11
CA GLY A 115 -22.67 -10.31 -11.40
C GLY A 115 -22.47 -9.03 -10.59
N ALA A 116 -22.16 -9.15 -9.29
CA ALA A 116 -21.88 -8.01 -8.42
C ALA A 116 -20.68 -7.22 -8.94
N PHE A 117 -19.63 -7.93 -9.36
CA PHE A 117 -18.46 -7.35 -9.98
C PHE A 117 -18.77 -6.57 -11.28
N GLN A 118 -19.58 -7.13 -12.19
CA GLN A 118 -19.92 -6.45 -13.45
C GLN A 118 -20.63 -5.11 -13.22
N ILE A 119 -21.40 -5.04 -12.16
CA ILE A 119 -22.12 -3.85 -11.72
C ILE A 119 -21.12 -2.83 -11.18
N PHE A 120 -20.23 -3.25 -10.28
CA PHE A 120 -19.18 -2.37 -9.78
C PHE A 120 -18.29 -1.82 -10.90
N ALA A 121 -17.87 -2.65 -11.85
CA ALA A 121 -17.03 -2.23 -12.97
C ALA A 121 -17.69 -1.15 -13.87
N LYS A 122 -19.02 -1.17 -13.98
CA LYS A 122 -19.77 -0.17 -14.77
C LYS A 122 -19.94 1.16 -14.05
N ILE A 123 -19.98 1.14 -12.72
CA ILE A 123 -20.24 2.33 -11.89
C ILE A 123 -18.92 2.93 -11.37
N LEU A 124 -17.85 2.13 -11.35
CA LEU A 124 -16.47 2.51 -11.02
C LEU A 124 -15.98 3.80 -11.73
N PRO A 125 -16.27 4.08 -13.01
CA PRO A 125 -15.77 5.29 -13.65
C PRO A 125 -16.40 6.61 -13.13
N SER A 126 -17.57 6.59 -12.48
CA SER A 126 -18.23 7.82 -12.01
C SER A 126 -17.87 8.21 -10.57
N CYS A 127 -17.31 7.29 -9.78
CA CYS A 127 -17.20 7.45 -8.33
C CYS A 127 -15.83 7.92 -7.79
N TYR A 128 -14.79 8.09 -8.64
CA TYR A 128 -13.40 8.20 -8.18
C TYR A 128 -12.78 9.57 -8.49
N ASP A 129 -12.83 10.43 -7.48
CA ASP A 129 -11.82 11.45 -7.23
C ASP A 129 -11.07 11.03 -5.95
N SER A 130 -9.77 10.74 -6.15
CA SER A 130 -8.63 10.68 -5.23
C SER A 130 -8.36 9.57 -4.19
N ASP A 131 -9.29 8.98 -3.40
CA ASP A 131 -8.81 8.23 -2.20
C ASP A 131 -9.45 6.86 -1.85
N LEU A 132 -10.50 6.42 -2.55
CA LEU A 132 -11.13 5.10 -2.31
C LEU A 132 -10.56 3.95 -3.19
N ASP A 133 -9.50 4.22 -3.94
CA ASP A 133 -9.16 3.66 -5.26
C ASP A 133 -8.52 2.25 -5.31
N THR A 134 -8.48 1.48 -4.21
CA THR A 134 -7.74 0.19 -4.21
C THR A 134 -8.44 -0.95 -3.50
N ARG A 135 -9.27 -0.67 -2.48
CA ARG A 135 -9.98 -1.74 -1.74
C ARG A 135 -11.12 -2.32 -2.57
N ALA A 136 -12.01 -1.50 -3.11
CA ALA A 136 -13.14 -1.97 -3.91
C ALA A 136 -12.73 -2.76 -5.18
N VAL A 137 -11.61 -2.40 -5.82
CA VAL A 137 -11.01 -3.14 -6.95
C VAL A 137 -10.32 -4.43 -6.46
N GLY A 138 -9.68 -4.37 -5.28
CA GLY A 138 -9.13 -5.50 -4.53
C GLY A 138 -10.15 -6.62 -4.31
N SER A 139 -11.29 -6.23 -3.74
CA SER A 139 -12.42 -7.07 -3.36
C SER A 139 -13.09 -7.67 -4.59
N ALA A 140 -13.26 -6.86 -5.63
CA ALA A 140 -13.72 -7.25 -6.95
C ALA A 140 -12.90 -8.38 -7.62
N LEU A 141 -11.59 -8.45 -7.40
CA LEU A 141 -10.71 -9.46 -7.99
C LEU A 141 -10.50 -10.68 -7.08
N LEU A 142 -10.59 -10.55 -5.75
CA LEU A 142 -10.70 -11.69 -4.82
C LEU A 142 -11.94 -12.57 -5.14
N ILE A 143 -12.96 -11.96 -5.73
CA ILE A 143 -14.22 -12.54 -6.18
C ILE A 143 -14.09 -13.32 -7.51
N LEU A 144 -13.10 -13.02 -8.35
CA LEU A 144 -12.95 -13.56 -9.71
C LEU A 144 -11.74 -14.50 -9.82
N GLY A 145 -11.99 -15.76 -10.14
CA GLY A 145 -10.94 -16.71 -10.52
C GLY A 145 -10.12 -16.26 -11.74
N GLY A 146 -8.93 -16.84 -11.92
CA GLY A 146 -7.87 -16.34 -12.82
C GLY A 146 -8.22 -16.11 -14.29
N ASP A 147 -9.08 -16.94 -14.88
CA ASP A 147 -9.48 -16.78 -16.29
C ASP A 147 -10.30 -15.50 -16.52
N ARG A 148 -10.99 -15.00 -15.49
CA ARG A 148 -11.86 -13.81 -15.58
C ARG A 148 -11.09 -12.51 -15.30
N GLY A 149 -10.01 -12.56 -14.52
CA GLY A 149 -9.06 -11.44 -14.37
C GLY A 149 -8.35 -11.10 -15.68
N GLN A 150 -8.03 -12.11 -16.51
CA GLN A 150 -7.47 -11.92 -17.85
C GLN A 150 -8.44 -11.19 -18.80
N HIS A 151 -9.70 -11.62 -18.85
CA HIS A 151 -10.72 -10.92 -19.64
C HIS A 151 -10.91 -9.47 -19.18
N LEU A 152 -10.67 -9.18 -17.91
CA LEU A 152 -10.76 -7.83 -17.38
C LEU A 152 -9.61 -6.92 -17.84
N LEU A 153 -8.38 -7.44 -17.81
CA LEU A 153 -7.22 -6.75 -18.38
C LEU A 153 -7.44 -6.42 -19.85
N GLU A 154 -8.09 -7.33 -20.59
CA GLU A 154 -8.43 -7.15 -22.00
C GLU A 154 -9.61 -6.19 -22.21
N ALA A 155 -10.58 -6.13 -21.29
CA ALA A 155 -11.74 -5.24 -21.40
C ALA A 155 -11.45 -3.80 -20.93
N GLN A 156 -10.56 -3.61 -19.96
CA GLN A 156 -10.12 -2.30 -19.44
C GLN A 156 -8.96 -1.69 -20.25
N LEU A 157 -8.76 -2.15 -21.50
CA LEU A 157 -7.76 -1.66 -22.44
C LEU A 157 -7.98 -0.21 -22.91
N ASP A 158 -8.99 0.52 -22.41
CA ASP A 158 -9.02 1.96 -22.60
C ASP A 158 -7.97 2.63 -21.69
N ARG A 159 -6.77 2.78 -22.27
CA ARG A 159 -5.43 2.96 -21.67
C ARG A 159 -5.26 4.20 -20.78
N ARG A 160 -6.32 4.98 -20.57
CA ARG A 160 -6.36 6.24 -19.83
C ARG A 160 -7.20 6.16 -18.56
N SER A 161 -7.80 5.01 -18.25
CA SER A 161 -8.56 4.84 -17.02
C SER A 161 -7.63 5.01 -15.80
N PRO A 162 -7.92 5.96 -14.89
CA PRO A 162 -7.16 6.17 -13.66
C PRO A 162 -6.97 4.89 -12.83
N GLY A 163 -7.90 3.93 -12.93
CA GLY A 163 -7.90 2.68 -12.16
C GLY A 163 -7.01 1.55 -12.71
N PHE A 164 -6.32 1.71 -13.86
CA PHE A 164 -5.54 0.62 -14.46
C PHE A 164 -4.32 0.21 -13.61
N GLY A 165 -3.68 1.16 -12.92
CA GLY A 165 -2.55 0.87 -12.02
C GLY A 165 -2.99 0.08 -10.78
N ALA A 166 -4.11 0.47 -10.18
CA ALA A 166 -4.71 -0.25 -9.04
C ALA A 166 -5.10 -1.69 -9.42
N LEU A 167 -5.67 -1.89 -10.62
CA LEU A 167 -5.98 -3.22 -11.14
C LEU A 167 -4.76 -4.14 -11.20
N LEU A 168 -3.63 -3.63 -11.71
CA LEU A 168 -2.39 -4.41 -11.82
C LEU A 168 -1.85 -4.81 -10.45
N MET A 169 -1.86 -3.89 -9.47
CA MET A 169 -1.43 -4.18 -8.09
C MET A 169 -2.30 -5.27 -7.44
N VAL A 170 -3.60 -5.30 -7.74
CA VAL A 170 -4.48 -6.32 -7.20
C VAL A 170 -4.23 -7.68 -7.85
N LEU A 171 -4.03 -7.73 -9.17
CA LEU A 171 -3.65 -8.97 -9.85
C LEU A 171 -2.29 -9.49 -9.38
N GLU A 172 -1.35 -8.58 -9.10
CA GLU A 172 -0.05 -8.87 -8.49
C GLU A 172 -0.20 -9.49 -7.10
N ARG A 173 -1.22 -9.12 -6.33
CA ARG A 173 -1.48 -9.73 -5.01
C ARG A 173 -2.32 -11.00 -5.09
N SER A 174 -2.98 -11.26 -6.21
CA SER A 174 -3.80 -12.45 -6.41
C SER A 174 -2.93 -13.71 -6.61
N LYS A 175 -3.45 -14.87 -6.19
CA LYS A 175 -2.86 -16.19 -6.48
C LYS A 175 -3.15 -16.67 -7.91
N HIS A 176 -3.79 -15.84 -8.73
CA HIS A 176 -4.26 -16.25 -10.03
C HIS A 176 -3.23 -15.91 -11.12
N PRO A 177 -2.78 -16.90 -11.91
CA PRO A 177 -1.82 -16.65 -12.98
C PRO A 177 -2.47 -15.82 -14.08
N THR A 178 -1.86 -14.69 -14.43
CA THR A 178 -2.21 -13.93 -15.64
C THR A 178 -1.41 -14.48 -16.82
N SER A 179 -2.02 -14.60 -17.99
CA SER A 179 -1.32 -15.07 -19.19
C SER A 179 -0.07 -14.22 -19.50
N PRO A 180 1.14 -14.82 -19.56
CA PRO A 180 2.38 -14.08 -19.83
C PRO A 180 2.33 -13.34 -21.16
N ALA A 181 1.66 -13.91 -22.17
CA ALA A 181 1.52 -13.29 -23.49
C ALA A 181 0.73 -11.97 -23.43
N VAL A 182 -0.27 -11.89 -22.55
CA VAL A 182 -1.06 -10.66 -22.35
C VAL A 182 -0.20 -9.61 -21.64
N VAL A 183 0.51 -9.99 -20.58
CA VAL A 183 1.40 -9.09 -19.83
C VAL A 183 2.53 -8.55 -20.71
N GLU A 184 3.16 -9.41 -21.51
CA GLU A 184 4.21 -9.02 -22.46
C GLU A 184 3.70 -8.07 -23.56
N ARG A 185 2.48 -8.28 -24.05
CA ARG A 185 1.84 -7.37 -25.01
C ARG A 185 1.62 -6.00 -24.36
N LEU A 186 1.04 -5.98 -23.16
CA LEU A 186 0.80 -4.74 -22.40
C LEU A 186 2.09 -3.98 -22.09
N LEU A 187 3.18 -4.70 -21.76
CA LEU A 187 4.50 -4.11 -21.55
C LEU A 187 5.05 -3.45 -22.82
N ARG A 188 4.93 -4.11 -23.97
CA ARG A 188 5.35 -3.54 -25.26
C ARG A 188 4.57 -2.29 -25.63
N GLU A 189 3.25 -2.33 -25.46
CA GLU A 189 2.38 -1.17 -25.72
C GLU A 189 2.70 0.01 -24.79
N ASP A 190 2.97 -0.26 -23.50
CA ASP A 190 3.40 0.76 -22.53
C ASP A 190 4.74 1.39 -22.93
N GLU A 191 5.71 0.58 -23.37
CA GLU A 191 7.00 1.04 -23.85
C GLU A 191 6.90 1.89 -25.11
N GLU A 192 6.08 1.47 -26.08
CA GLU A 192 5.86 2.22 -27.32
C GLU A 192 5.22 3.57 -27.05
N ALA A 193 4.18 3.61 -26.20
CA ALA A 193 3.53 4.85 -25.79
C ALA A 193 4.54 5.79 -25.10
N ARG A 194 5.36 5.26 -24.18
CA ARG A 194 6.38 6.05 -23.48
C ARG A 194 7.46 6.59 -24.42
N ARG A 195 7.94 5.79 -25.38
CA ARG A 195 8.91 6.24 -26.38
C ARG A 195 8.35 7.35 -27.26
N GLY A 196 7.09 7.24 -27.67
CA GLY A 196 6.40 8.28 -28.45
C GLY A 196 6.25 9.61 -27.69
N GLU A 197 6.10 9.55 -26.37
CA GLU A 197 5.87 10.71 -25.50
C GLU A 197 7.13 11.19 -24.76
N GLY A 198 8.28 10.51 -24.92
CA GLY A 198 9.50 10.80 -24.18
C GLY A 198 9.39 10.58 -22.66
N ARG A 199 8.44 9.74 -22.21
CA ARG A 199 8.13 9.53 -20.79
C ARG A 199 9.01 8.45 -20.17
N ARG A 200 9.35 8.66 -18.89
CA ARG A 200 10.08 7.67 -18.07
C ARG A 200 9.18 6.47 -17.73
N PRO A 201 9.77 5.30 -17.39
CA PRO A 201 9.03 4.18 -16.81
C PRO A 201 8.15 4.64 -15.64
N SER A 202 6.95 4.08 -15.54
CA SER A 202 5.97 4.46 -14.51
C SER A 202 5.71 3.29 -13.54
N GLY A 203 4.98 3.55 -12.45
CA GLY A 203 4.53 2.47 -11.55
C GLY A 203 3.80 1.34 -12.27
N LYS A 204 3.06 1.65 -13.35
CA LYS A 204 2.42 0.65 -14.23
C LYS A 204 3.44 -0.30 -14.87
N THR A 205 4.58 0.21 -15.32
CA THR A 205 5.65 -0.61 -15.90
C THR A 205 6.18 -1.60 -14.87
N VAL A 206 6.37 -1.16 -13.62
CA VAL A 206 6.84 -2.02 -12.53
C VAL A 206 5.80 -3.10 -12.20
N SER A 207 4.52 -2.76 -12.04
CA SER A 207 3.47 -3.75 -11.74
C SER A 207 3.30 -4.81 -12.84
N LEU A 208 3.46 -4.42 -14.12
CA LEU A 208 3.45 -5.39 -15.21
C LEU A 208 4.67 -6.32 -15.16
N LEU A 209 5.85 -5.82 -14.79
CA LEU A 209 7.05 -6.65 -14.59
C LEU A 209 6.91 -7.56 -13.36
N ALA A 210 6.25 -7.10 -12.30
CA ALA A 210 5.92 -7.90 -11.11
C ALA A 210 4.97 -9.06 -11.44
N LEU A 211 3.95 -8.80 -12.27
CA LEU A 211 3.09 -9.87 -12.79
C LEU A 211 3.86 -10.87 -13.65
N LEU A 212 4.76 -10.36 -14.50
CA LEU A 212 5.55 -11.21 -15.38
C LEU A 212 6.57 -12.05 -14.59
N SER A 213 7.17 -11.53 -13.53
CA SER A 213 8.20 -12.23 -12.75
C SER A 213 7.70 -13.53 -12.12
N LYS A 214 6.39 -13.63 -11.84
CA LYS A 214 5.75 -14.85 -11.31
C LYS A 214 5.74 -16.02 -12.30
N THR A 215 5.81 -15.75 -13.60
CA THR A 215 5.63 -16.76 -14.66
C THR A 215 6.84 -16.85 -15.58
N ARG A 216 7.54 -15.73 -15.80
CA ARG A 216 8.71 -15.57 -16.65
C ARG A 216 9.78 -14.70 -15.97
N PRO A 217 10.35 -15.17 -14.85
CA PRO A 217 11.35 -14.42 -14.11
C PRO A 217 12.57 -14.09 -14.98
N GLU A 218 12.93 -14.95 -15.93
CA GLU A 218 14.06 -14.76 -16.85
C GLU A 218 13.92 -13.54 -17.77
N ILE A 219 12.69 -13.07 -17.98
CA ILE A 219 12.40 -11.85 -18.77
C ILE A 219 12.20 -10.64 -17.86
N ALA A 220 11.54 -10.82 -16.72
CA ALA A 220 11.25 -9.72 -15.81
C ALA A 220 12.50 -9.21 -15.09
N GLU A 221 13.36 -10.12 -14.63
CA GLU A 221 14.54 -9.81 -13.80
C GLU A 221 15.49 -8.78 -14.43
N PRO A 222 15.97 -8.95 -15.69
CA PRO A 222 16.90 -7.98 -16.28
C PRO A 222 16.30 -6.58 -16.39
N ARG A 223 15.00 -6.49 -16.69
CA ARG A 223 14.28 -5.22 -16.85
C ARG A 223 14.03 -4.54 -15.50
N LEU A 224 13.74 -5.31 -14.46
CA LEU A 224 13.65 -4.79 -13.09
C LEU A 224 15.00 -4.26 -12.60
N LEU A 225 16.11 -4.93 -12.93
CA LEU A 225 17.46 -4.45 -12.63
C LEU A 225 17.79 -3.14 -13.36
N GLU A 226 17.36 -2.99 -14.61
CA GLU A 226 17.47 -1.71 -15.34
C GLU A 226 16.69 -0.58 -14.65
N LEU A 227 15.48 -0.86 -14.15
CA LEU A 227 14.68 0.12 -13.41
C LEU A 227 15.29 0.47 -12.06
N LEU A 228 15.86 -0.51 -11.35
CA LEU A 228 16.52 -0.32 -10.06
C LEU A 228 17.71 0.66 -10.16
N ALA A 229 18.36 0.76 -11.32
CA ALA A 229 19.44 1.71 -11.56
C ALA A 229 18.97 3.18 -11.69
N LEU A 230 17.66 3.44 -11.81
CA LEU A 230 17.10 4.79 -11.88
C LEU A 230 17.03 5.45 -10.49
N PRO A 231 17.19 6.78 -10.37
CA PRO A 231 17.25 7.47 -9.07
C PRO A 231 15.87 7.87 -8.51
N ASP A 232 14.76 7.29 -8.98
CA ASP A 232 13.40 7.73 -8.67
C ASP A 232 12.48 6.59 -8.20
N HIS A 233 11.22 6.92 -7.87
CA HIS A 233 10.21 6.01 -7.31
C HIS A 233 10.07 4.65 -8.02
N PRO A 234 10.14 4.55 -9.37
CA PRO A 234 10.18 3.25 -10.05
C PRO A 234 11.27 2.29 -9.56
N ALA A 235 12.40 2.80 -9.08
CA ALA A 235 13.52 1.97 -8.62
C ALA A 235 13.23 1.32 -7.26
N THR A 236 12.59 2.05 -6.35
CA THR A 236 12.11 1.52 -5.06
C THR A 236 11.13 0.37 -5.30
N SER A 237 10.11 0.58 -6.13
CA SER A 237 9.14 -0.48 -6.45
C SER A 237 9.78 -1.66 -7.20
N ALA A 238 10.76 -1.42 -8.08
CA ALA A 238 11.48 -2.50 -8.75
C ALA A 238 12.32 -3.33 -7.77
N ALA A 239 12.92 -2.70 -6.76
CA ALA A 239 13.66 -3.39 -5.71
C ALA A 239 12.76 -4.34 -4.91
N GLU A 240 11.55 -3.91 -4.54
CA GLU A 240 10.59 -4.74 -3.80
C GLU A 240 10.26 -6.02 -4.56
N VAL A 241 9.97 -5.92 -5.86
CA VAL A 241 9.73 -7.08 -6.73
C VAL A 241 10.95 -8.00 -6.80
N LEU A 242 12.16 -7.42 -6.85
CA LEU A 242 13.41 -8.18 -6.88
C LEU A 242 13.70 -8.87 -5.53
N PHE A 243 13.34 -8.26 -4.41
CA PHE A 243 13.46 -8.90 -3.09
C PHE A 243 12.59 -10.14 -3.02
N ASP A 244 11.34 -10.05 -3.46
CA ASP A 244 10.45 -11.21 -3.55
C ASP A 244 11.01 -12.27 -4.49
N LEU A 245 11.49 -11.88 -5.66
CA LEU A 245 12.04 -12.80 -6.66
C LEU A 245 13.26 -13.57 -6.14
N TYR A 246 14.13 -12.91 -5.38
CA TYR A 246 15.35 -13.50 -4.82
C TYR A 246 15.18 -14.07 -3.41
N ASN A 247 13.95 -14.06 -2.87
CA ASN A 247 13.64 -14.46 -1.50
C ASN A 247 14.51 -13.73 -0.45
N LEU A 248 14.73 -12.43 -0.66
CA LEU A 248 15.52 -11.59 0.23
C LEU A 248 14.65 -11.04 1.37
N PRO A 249 15.22 -10.81 2.56
CA PRO A 249 14.51 -10.15 3.65
C PRO A 249 14.14 -8.73 3.24
N HIS A 250 12.91 -8.30 3.54
CA HIS A 250 12.58 -6.91 3.33
C HIS A 250 13.45 -6.05 4.27
N PRO A 251 14.24 -5.07 3.77
CA PRO A 251 15.28 -4.43 4.56
C PRO A 251 14.71 -3.67 5.76
N ARG A 252 13.58 -2.96 5.58
CA ARG A 252 12.92 -2.17 6.63
C ARG A 252 12.11 -2.96 7.68
N GLY A 253 12.11 -4.30 7.60
CA GLY A 253 11.49 -5.14 8.62
C GLY A 253 12.50 -6.13 9.16
N SER A 254 12.41 -7.36 8.68
CA SER A 254 13.13 -8.52 9.23
C SER A 254 14.64 -8.36 9.40
N LEU A 255 15.34 -7.56 8.59
CA LEU A 255 16.77 -7.34 8.73
C LEU A 255 17.10 -6.33 9.84
N MET A 256 16.41 -5.18 9.85
CA MET A 256 16.62 -4.13 10.85
C MET A 256 16.15 -4.59 12.24
N ASP A 257 14.95 -5.18 12.31
CA ASP A 257 14.42 -5.75 13.56
C ASP A 257 15.39 -6.78 14.15
N TRP A 258 15.95 -7.65 13.30
CA TRP A 258 16.91 -8.65 13.75
C TRP A 258 18.22 -8.03 14.22
N GLY A 259 18.75 -7.04 13.50
CA GLY A 259 19.95 -6.31 13.89
C GLY A 259 19.79 -5.59 15.24
N ASP A 260 18.59 -5.07 15.51
CA ASP A 260 18.23 -4.38 16.74
C ASP A 260 18.10 -5.36 17.92
N GLU A 261 17.41 -6.47 17.70
CA GLU A 261 17.13 -7.48 18.72
C GLU A 261 18.38 -8.32 19.08
N ASN A 262 19.18 -8.67 18.09
CA ASN A 262 20.26 -9.67 18.23
C ASN A 262 21.67 -9.06 18.06
N GLY A 263 21.76 -7.79 17.70
CA GLY A 263 23.01 -7.06 17.54
C GLY A 263 23.79 -7.39 16.26
N LEU A 264 24.76 -6.52 15.93
CA LEU A 264 25.57 -6.60 14.71
C LEU A 264 26.35 -7.92 14.52
N ALA A 265 26.69 -8.62 15.60
CA ALA A 265 27.43 -9.88 15.53
C ALA A 265 26.59 -11.04 14.98
N SER A 266 25.27 -10.90 14.97
CA SER A 266 24.32 -11.88 14.43
C SER A 266 24.10 -11.74 12.91
N LEU A 267 24.66 -10.70 12.29
CA LEU A 267 24.50 -10.38 10.88
C LEU A 267 25.70 -10.87 10.06
N SER A 268 25.46 -11.26 8.80
CA SER A 268 26.53 -11.46 7.82
C SER A 268 27.25 -10.14 7.50
N GLU A 269 28.37 -10.19 6.78
CA GLU A 269 29.09 -8.96 6.38
C GLU A 269 28.22 -8.03 5.51
N ASP A 270 27.45 -8.59 4.58
CA ASP A 270 26.59 -7.82 3.68
C ASP A 270 25.34 -7.30 4.41
N GLU A 271 24.75 -8.11 5.29
CA GLU A 271 23.64 -7.71 6.17
C GLU A 271 24.05 -6.56 7.10
N ALA A 272 25.21 -6.66 7.73
CA ALA A 272 25.76 -5.59 8.56
C ALA A 272 26.06 -4.33 7.73
N THR A 273 26.45 -4.48 6.47
CA THR A 273 26.70 -3.35 5.56
C THR A 273 25.40 -2.58 5.28
N THR A 274 24.34 -3.27 4.88
CA THR A 274 23.01 -2.66 4.64
C THR A 274 22.46 -2.04 5.92
N TYR A 275 22.51 -2.77 7.05
CA TYR A 275 22.03 -2.29 8.35
C TYR A 275 22.73 -1.00 8.78
N LEU A 276 24.06 -0.95 8.71
CA LEU A 276 24.83 0.22 9.14
C LEU A 276 24.60 1.43 8.23
N ALA A 277 24.49 1.21 6.91
CA ALA A 277 24.21 2.27 5.96
C ALA A 277 22.80 2.86 6.14
N ASP A 278 21.79 2.02 6.37
CA ASP A 278 20.41 2.46 6.62
C ASP A 278 20.29 3.19 7.96
N ARG A 279 20.92 2.67 9.04
CA ARG A 279 20.99 3.36 10.34
C ARG A 279 21.62 4.75 10.21
N PHE A 280 22.72 4.87 9.47
CA PHE A 280 23.32 6.17 9.23
C PHE A 280 22.37 7.11 8.47
N GLY A 281 21.74 6.61 7.40
CA GLY A 281 20.75 7.36 6.64
C GLY A 281 19.61 7.87 7.51
N TYR A 282 19.11 7.05 8.44
CA TYR A 282 18.08 7.43 9.41
C TYR A 282 18.55 8.57 10.32
N TYR A 283 19.73 8.44 10.95
CA TYR A 283 20.24 9.48 11.84
C TYR A 283 20.52 10.78 11.09
N ALA A 284 21.12 10.70 9.90
CA ALA A 284 21.42 11.86 9.06
C ALA A 284 20.15 12.60 8.64
N ALA A 285 19.12 11.88 8.19
CA ALA A 285 17.86 12.46 7.76
C ALA A 285 17.09 13.16 8.90
N HIS A 286 17.21 12.66 10.13
CA HIS A 286 16.48 13.21 11.29
C HIS A 286 17.35 14.05 12.23
N ARG A 287 18.63 14.28 11.87
CA ARG A 287 19.61 15.04 12.66
C ARG A 287 19.78 14.55 14.11
N LEU A 288 19.70 13.24 14.29
CA LEU A 288 19.76 12.59 15.61
C LEU A 288 21.21 12.33 16.03
N ALA A 289 21.98 13.41 16.21
CA ALA A 289 23.41 13.35 16.53
C ALA A 289 23.68 12.65 17.87
N ASP A 290 22.91 13.01 18.90
CA ASP A 290 22.93 12.41 20.24
C ASP A 290 22.68 10.90 20.17
N THR A 291 21.57 10.49 19.56
CA THR A 291 21.14 9.10 19.45
C THR A 291 22.16 8.28 18.66
N MET A 292 22.68 8.83 17.56
CA MET A 292 23.72 8.17 16.78
C MET A 292 24.99 7.92 17.61
N LEU A 293 25.45 8.91 18.38
CA LEU A 293 26.64 8.77 19.22
C LEU A 293 26.40 7.76 20.34
N GLU A 294 25.25 7.80 21.00
CA GLU A 294 24.90 6.87 22.08
C GLU A 294 24.81 5.42 21.60
N GLU A 295 24.13 5.17 20.48
CA GLU A 295 23.85 3.82 20.01
C GLU A 295 24.98 3.27 19.16
N MET A 296 25.52 4.09 18.25
CA MET A 296 26.42 3.67 17.18
C MET A 296 27.80 4.34 17.21
N GLY A 297 28.08 5.23 18.17
CA GLY A 297 29.39 5.89 18.36
C GLY A 297 30.62 4.98 18.29
N GLY A 298 30.58 3.79 18.91
CA GLY A 298 31.68 2.80 18.86
C GLY A 298 31.82 2.06 17.51
N GLU A 299 30.83 2.21 16.63
CA GLU A 299 30.73 1.54 15.33
C GLU A 299 30.88 2.51 14.15
N LEU A 300 31.07 3.82 14.39
CA LEU A 300 31.19 4.85 13.35
C LEU A 300 32.23 4.52 12.26
N PRO A 301 33.43 3.96 12.55
CA PRO A 301 34.36 3.53 11.51
C PRO A 301 33.82 2.41 10.61
N ARG A 302 33.08 1.45 11.19
CA ARG A 302 32.42 0.38 10.43
C ARG A 302 31.26 0.94 9.60
N MET A 303 30.53 1.89 10.15
CA MET A 303 29.48 2.63 9.46
C MET A 303 30.02 3.40 8.25
N SER A 304 31.16 4.11 8.37
CA SER A 304 31.82 4.77 7.23
C SER A 304 32.18 3.78 6.12
N LYS A 305 32.76 2.62 6.48
CA LYS A 305 33.06 1.56 5.52
C LYS A 305 31.79 1.04 4.83
N ALA A 306 30.70 0.86 5.58
CA ALA A 306 29.41 0.40 5.04
C ALA A 306 28.80 1.40 4.06
N VAL A 307 28.77 2.69 4.42
CA VAL A 307 28.27 3.78 3.58
C VAL A 307 29.07 3.91 2.28
N LYS A 308 30.39 3.70 2.34
CA LYS A 308 31.26 3.63 1.13
C LYS A 308 30.91 2.43 0.25
N LYS A 309 30.63 1.25 0.84
CA LYS A 309 30.27 0.04 0.10
C LYS A 309 28.94 0.17 -0.65
N VAL A 310 27.93 0.80 -0.05
CA VAL A 310 26.64 1.06 -0.72
C VAL A 310 26.72 2.23 -1.72
N LYS A 311 27.91 2.79 -1.95
CA LYS A 311 28.18 3.87 -2.90
C LYS A 311 27.41 5.17 -2.56
N ALA A 312 27.39 5.54 -1.28
CA ALA A 312 26.91 6.83 -0.77
C ALA A 312 28.11 7.77 -0.48
N PRO A 313 28.74 8.38 -1.51
CA PRO A 313 29.95 9.19 -1.34
C PRO A 313 29.75 10.43 -0.45
N VAL A 314 28.59 11.08 -0.48
CA VAL A 314 28.35 12.28 0.34
C VAL A 314 28.17 11.90 1.80
N GLY A 315 27.39 10.86 2.08
CA GLY A 315 27.29 10.26 3.41
C GLY A 315 28.64 9.81 3.97
N ALA A 316 29.46 9.19 3.12
CA ALA A 316 30.80 8.74 3.51
C ALA A 316 31.69 9.92 3.94
N GLN A 317 31.63 11.05 3.22
CA GLN A 317 32.35 12.25 3.59
C GLN A 317 31.85 12.87 4.89
N LEU A 318 30.52 12.84 5.14
CA LEU A 318 29.95 13.26 6.42
C LEU A 318 30.53 12.45 7.57
N LEU A 319 30.47 11.12 7.47
CA LEU A 319 30.99 10.22 8.49
C LEU A 319 32.49 10.41 8.72
N ASP A 320 33.26 10.60 7.66
CA ASP A 320 34.70 10.85 7.79
C ASP A 320 34.98 12.15 8.58
N LYS A 321 34.17 13.21 8.40
CA LYS A 321 34.27 14.44 9.21
C LYS A 321 33.84 14.22 10.67
N ILE A 322 32.78 13.45 10.90
CA ILE A 322 32.31 13.09 12.24
C ILE A 322 33.38 12.27 12.98
N ILE A 323 33.97 11.28 12.32
CA ILE A 323 35.03 10.45 12.89
C ILE A 323 36.26 11.30 13.24
N ALA A 324 36.57 12.32 12.45
CA ALA A 324 37.72 13.19 12.68
C ALA A 324 37.59 14.09 13.93
N VAL A 325 36.38 14.30 14.46
CA VAL A 325 36.16 15.09 15.69
C VAL A 325 36.02 14.23 16.94
N LEU A 326 36.08 12.90 16.82
CA LEU A 326 36.06 11.99 17.96
C LEU A 326 37.36 12.06 18.77
N PRO A 327 37.32 11.72 20.08
CA PRO A 327 38.54 11.59 20.89
C PRO A 327 39.49 10.53 20.32
N ASP A 328 40.78 10.66 20.64
CA ASP A 328 41.81 9.69 20.25
C ASP A 328 41.43 8.27 20.71
N GLY A 329 41.35 7.34 19.77
CA GLY A 329 40.89 5.96 20.01
C GLY A 329 39.38 5.74 19.82
N GLY A 330 38.61 6.79 19.54
CA GLY A 330 37.18 6.75 19.29
C GLY A 330 36.33 6.65 20.57
N LEU A 331 35.01 6.52 20.40
CA LEU A 331 34.10 6.31 21.52
C LEU A 331 34.15 4.86 22.02
N PRO A 332 33.88 4.62 23.32
CA PRO A 332 33.80 3.27 23.86
C PRO A 332 32.78 2.41 23.09
N LYS A 333 33.13 1.14 22.83
CA LYS A 333 32.22 0.18 22.18
C LYS A 333 31.07 -0.25 23.08
N ASP A 334 31.33 -0.35 24.39
CA ASP A 334 30.30 -0.69 25.37
C ASP A 334 29.30 0.47 25.53
N LYS A 335 28.00 0.16 25.48
CA LYS A 335 26.93 1.16 25.55
C LYS A 335 26.96 1.93 26.87
N GLN A 336 27.16 1.27 28.01
CA GLN A 336 27.14 1.94 29.31
C GLN A 336 28.36 2.86 29.51
N ALA A 337 29.55 2.40 29.15
CA ALA A 337 30.77 3.20 29.21
C ALA A 337 30.69 4.43 28.30
N ARG A 338 30.10 4.27 27.11
CA ARG A 338 29.89 5.36 26.15
C ARG A 338 28.85 6.36 26.63
N LEU A 339 27.71 5.91 27.16
CA LEU A 339 26.72 6.80 27.78
C LEU A 339 27.34 7.59 28.94
N LYS A 340 28.17 6.94 29.76
CA LYS A 340 28.90 7.63 30.83
C LYS A 340 29.87 8.68 30.27
N TYR A 341 30.58 8.39 29.18
CA TYR A 341 31.44 9.37 28.52
C TYR A 341 30.63 10.56 28.01
N LEU A 342 29.56 10.31 27.25
CA LEU A 342 28.74 11.36 26.64
C LEU A 342 28.10 12.29 27.68
N ASN A 343 27.57 11.73 28.78
CA ASN A 343 26.98 12.53 29.86
C ASN A 343 27.99 13.41 30.63
N ASN A 344 29.27 13.04 30.66
CA ASN A 344 30.28 13.79 31.42
C ASN A 344 31.10 14.75 30.54
N GLU A 345 31.35 14.37 29.29
CA GLU A 345 32.35 15.00 28.42
C GLU A 345 31.84 15.18 26.96
N GLY A 346 30.61 14.78 26.65
CA GLY A 346 30.09 14.68 25.28
C GLY A 346 29.34 15.90 24.74
N ALA A 347 28.96 16.88 25.58
CA ALA A 347 28.08 17.97 25.15
C ALA A 347 28.64 18.81 23.98
N GLU A 348 29.94 19.13 24.00
CA GLU A 348 30.58 19.85 22.89
C GLU A 348 30.73 18.99 21.62
N LEU A 349 30.92 17.68 21.80
CA LEU A 349 31.01 16.72 20.72
C LEU A 349 29.64 16.55 20.02
N GLU A 350 28.57 16.38 20.80
CA GLU A 350 27.19 16.27 20.31
C GLU A 350 26.80 17.50 19.49
N ASP A 351 27.06 18.71 20.00
CA ASP A 351 26.79 19.96 19.28
C ASP A 351 27.60 20.06 17.97
N THR A 352 28.88 19.65 18.00
CA THR A 352 29.73 19.65 16.81
C THR A 352 29.22 18.68 15.75
N VAL A 353 28.84 17.46 16.14
CA VAL A 353 28.28 16.45 15.23
C VAL A 353 26.93 16.89 14.69
N TYR A 354 26.07 17.48 15.51
CA TYR A 354 24.80 18.06 15.08
C TYR A 354 25.01 19.12 13.99
N ARG A 355 25.94 20.06 14.20
CA ARG A 355 26.26 21.09 13.20
C ARG A 355 26.81 20.51 11.89
N LEU A 356 27.60 19.44 11.96
CA LEU A 356 28.07 18.73 10.75
C LEU A 356 26.92 18.08 9.98
N MET A 357 25.97 17.46 10.69
CA MET A 357 24.78 16.85 10.08
C MET A 357 23.84 17.91 9.49
N GLU A 358 23.60 19.01 10.20
CA GLU A 358 22.80 20.14 9.71
C GLU A 358 23.41 20.78 8.45
N ALA A 359 24.73 20.97 8.42
CA ALA A 359 25.43 21.47 7.23
C ALA A 359 25.38 20.50 6.02
N HIS A 360 24.94 19.25 6.22
CA HIS A 360 24.82 18.22 5.18
C HIS A 360 23.37 17.82 4.85
N GLU A 361 22.39 18.49 5.43
CA GLU A 361 20.95 18.26 5.23
C GLU A 361 20.52 18.24 3.73
N TYR A 362 21.26 18.92 2.86
CA TYR A 362 20.89 19.10 1.44
C TYR A 362 21.62 18.16 0.46
N ALA A 363 22.29 17.11 0.95
CA ALA A 363 23.13 16.24 0.13
C ALA A 363 22.38 15.29 -0.82
N GLY A 364 21.09 15.01 -0.58
CA GLY A 364 20.21 14.36 -1.56
C GLY A 364 20.48 12.88 -1.89
N GLU A 365 21.27 12.15 -1.10
CA GLU A 365 21.45 10.70 -1.27
C GLU A 365 20.27 9.92 -0.66
N ASP A 366 19.63 9.10 -1.48
CA ASP A 366 18.63 8.14 -1.00
C ASP A 366 19.33 6.88 -0.47
N PHE A 367 19.66 6.90 0.82
CA PHE A 367 20.32 5.78 1.50
C PHE A 367 19.51 4.49 1.43
N VAL A 368 18.19 4.59 1.40
CA VAL A 368 17.30 3.42 1.32
C VAL A 368 17.50 2.76 -0.04
N LEU A 369 17.39 3.53 -1.12
CA LEU A 369 17.57 3.02 -2.47
C LEU A 369 19.00 2.49 -2.69
N LEU A 370 20.02 3.15 -2.16
CA LEU A 370 21.41 2.70 -2.26
C LEU A 370 21.66 1.39 -1.51
N ALA A 371 21.10 1.25 -0.30
CA ALA A 371 21.16 0.02 0.47
C ALA A 371 20.42 -1.13 -0.25
N TRP A 372 19.26 -0.85 -0.85
CA TRP A 372 18.47 -1.84 -1.58
C TRP A 372 19.18 -2.32 -2.86
N ARG A 373 19.83 -1.41 -3.59
CA ARG A 373 20.70 -1.76 -4.71
C ARG A 373 21.83 -2.68 -4.27
N TYR A 374 22.51 -2.34 -3.18
CA TYR A 374 23.59 -3.16 -2.64
C TYR A 374 23.11 -4.56 -2.29
N GLU A 375 21.93 -4.68 -1.67
CA GLU A 375 21.35 -5.97 -1.30
C GLU A 375 21.00 -6.83 -2.51
N VAL A 376 20.41 -6.25 -3.56
CA VAL A 376 20.15 -6.94 -4.82
C VAL A 376 21.45 -7.38 -5.53
N GLU A 377 22.45 -6.49 -5.59
CA GLU A 377 23.77 -6.78 -6.19
C GLU A 377 24.48 -7.91 -5.44
N ASN A 378 24.36 -7.95 -4.11
CA ASN A 378 25.06 -8.90 -3.23
C ASN A 378 24.12 -9.96 -2.63
N ARG A 379 23.02 -10.29 -3.32
CA ARG A 379 21.92 -11.15 -2.84
C ARG A 379 22.30 -12.52 -2.26
N ASN A 380 23.51 -13.02 -2.54
CA ASN A 380 24.00 -14.29 -2.00
C ASN A 380 24.58 -14.17 -0.58
N GLY A 381 24.91 -12.96 -0.14
CA GLY A 381 25.40 -12.67 1.22
C GLY A 381 24.28 -12.47 2.25
N PHE A 382 23.02 -12.49 1.82
CA PHE A 382 21.85 -12.27 2.66
C PHE A 382 21.13 -13.58 2.95
N ARG A 383 20.61 -13.70 4.17
CA ARG A 383 19.69 -14.79 4.53
C ARG A 383 18.51 -14.84 3.55
N LYS A 384 17.92 -16.01 3.38
CA LYS A 384 16.73 -16.18 2.55
C LYS A 384 15.48 -16.29 3.41
N VAL A 385 14.43 -15.59 3.05
CA VAL A 385 13.12 -15.71 3.69
C VAL A 385 12.32 -16.78 2.92
N PRO A 386 11.79 -17.82 3.58
CA PRO A 386 10.97 -18.80 2.91
C PRO A 386 9.76 -18.13 2.24
N SER A 387 9.54 -18.40 0.95
CA SER A 387 8.31 -17.97 0.27
C SER A 387 7.10 -18.64 0.94
N LYS A 388 6.10 -17.83 1.33
CA LYS A 388 4.85 -18.30 1.94
C LYS A 388 3.85 -18.83 0.92
#